data_AF-A0A2S6IBE1-F1
#
_entry.id   AF-A0A2S6IBE1-F1
#
_cell.length_a   1.000
_cell.length_b   1.000
_cell.length_c   1.000
_cell.angle_alpha   90.00
_cell.angle_beta   90.00
_cell.angle_gamma   90.00
#
_symmetry.space_group_name_H-M   'P 1'
#
loop_
_entity.id
_entity.type
_entity.pdbx_description
1 polymer ?
#
loop_
_entity_poly.entity_id
_entity_poly.type
_entity_poly.pdbx_seq_one_letter_code
_entity_poly.pdbx_strand_id
1 'polypeptide(L)'
;MEKQKLQRILDKYPGAFITDSGIRSVAIQAQFVQARPKQYPKTLRQAVQAFDLDEKKLTDDNYLKTLYKGREAWLHQTIRETARKQQGFYHVAGHAIDVSVRRLSLEQKRRLQKELAAEGYSLIMERVRGMQAKYYVSIERANVFHVQSGTR
;
A
#
# COMPACT_ATOMS: atom_id res chain seq x y z
N MET A 1 7.97 15.39 -6.21
CA MET A 1 8.12 16.48 -5.23
C MET A 1 7.98 15.96 -3.80
N GLU A 2 6.92 15.22 -3.47
CA GLU A 2 6.70 14.66 -2.12
C GLU A 2 7.78 13.67 -1.68
N LYS A 3 8.22 12.76 -2.57
CA LYS A 3 9.28 11.78 -2.24
C LYS A 3 10.60 12.43 -1.78
N GLN A 4 11.01 13.54 -2.40
CA GLN A 4 12.23 14.26 -2.01
C GLN A 4 12.05 15.00 -0.68
N LYS A 5 10.86 15.56 -0.43
CA LYS A 5 10.54 16.17 0.87
C LYS A 5 10.54 15.12 1.98
N LEU A 6 9.90 13.97 1.75
CA LEU A 6 9.94 12.84 2.66
C LEU A 6 11.38 12.37 2.90
N GLN A 7 12.19 12.20 1.85
CA GLN A 7 13.57 11.77 1.98
C GLN A 7 14.38 12.69 2.90
N ARG A 8 14.28 14.02 2.75
CA ARG A 8 14.96 15.00 3.62
C ARG A 8 14.60 14.85 5.10
N ILE A 9 13.38 14.43 5.42
CA ILE A 9 12.98 14.13 6.80
C ILE A 9 13.66 12.84 7.25
N LEU A 10 13.62 11.79 6.43
CA LEU A 10 14.19 10.48 6.76
C LEU A 10 15.71 10.50 6.94
N ASP A 11 16.42 11.41 6.25
CA ASP A 11 17.86 11.57 6.38
C ASP A 11 18.29 11.94 7.83
N LYS A 12 17.37 12.49 8.64
CA LYS A 12 17.57 12.78 10.08
C LYS A 12 17.41 11.55 10.97
N TYR A 13 16.90 10.43 10.45
CA TYR A 13 16.58 9.21 11.19
C TYR A 13 17.30 7.99 10.59
N PRO A 14 18.59 7.80 10.89
CA PRO A 14 19.36 6.64 10.44
C PRO A 14 18.62 5.32 10.79
N GLY A 15 18.29 4.54 9.77
CA GLY A 15 17.53 3.29 9.93
C GLY A 15 16.06 3.37 9.48
N ALA A 16 15.56 4.56 9.15
CA ALA A 16 14.34 4.75 8.38
C ALA A 16 14.65 4.86 6.88
N PHE A 17 13.84 4.26 6.03
CA PHE A 17 14.00 4.37 4.58
C PHE A 17 12.69 4.12 3.84
N ILE A 18 12.54 4.75 2.69
CA ILE A 18 11.43 4.47 1.77
C ILE A 18 11.63 3.05 1.21
N THR A 19 10.65 2.19 1.40
CA THR A 19 10.69 0.84 0.84
C THR A 19 10.48 0.87 -0.68
N ASP A 20 10.76 -0.25 -1.33
CA ASP A 20 10.45 -0.51 -2.74
C ASP A 20 8.96 -0.38 -3.07
N SER A 21 8.09 -0.43 -2.07
CA SER A 21 6.67 -0.12 -2.16
C SER A 21 6.32 1.38 -2.29
N GLY A 22 7.25 2.24 -2.71
CA GLY A 22 7.03 3.68 -2.93
C GLY A 22 5.98 4.02 -4.02
N ILE A 23 6.14 5.17 -4.68
CA ILE A 23 5.25 5.62 -5.76
C ILE A 23 5.08 4.52 -6.82
N ARG A 24 3.86 4.02 -7.01
CA ARG A 24 3.56 2.96 -8.00
C ARG A 24 2.86 3.56 -9.21
N SER A 25 3.25 3.07 -10.40
CA SER A 25 2.41 3.20 -11.58
C SER A 25 1.21 2.25 -11.46
N VAL A 26 0.18 2.49 -12.28
CA VAL A 26 -0.97 1.57 -12.38
C VAL A 26 -0.52 0.15 -12.73
N ALA A 27 0.46 0.01 -13.64
CA ALA A 27 0.98 -1.29 -14.06
C ALA A 27 1.65 -2.04 -12.90
N ILE A 28 2.47 -1.35 -12.10
CA ILE A 28 3.09 -1.95 -10.92
C ILE A 28 2.02 -2.36 -9.92
N GLN A 29 1.06 -1.49 -9.64
CA GLN A 29 -0.03 -1.80 -8.72
C GLN A 29 -0.85 -3.01 -9.19
N ALA A 30 -1.07 -3.16 -10.50
CA ALA A 30 -1.74 -4.33 -11.08
C ALA A 30 -0.99 -5.63 -10.79
N GLN A 31 0.34 -5.63 -10.89
CA GLN A 31 1.16 -6.79 -10.53
C GLN A 31 0.98 -7.18 -9.05
N PHE A 32 0.89 -6.19 -8.14
CA PHE A 32 0.62 -6.47 -6.73
C PHE A 32 -0.78 -7.05 -6.50
N VAL A 33 -1.81 -6.52 -7.16
CA VAL A 33 -3.18 -7.05 -7.06
C VAL A 33 -3.23 -8.49 -7.59
N GLN A 34 -2.58 -8.76 -8.71
CA GLN A 34 -2.52 -10.10 -9.31
C GLN A 34 -1.77 -11.10 -8.42
N ALA A 35 -0.65 -10.69 -7.82
CA ALA A 35 0.14 -11.56 -6.95
C ALA A 35 -0.55 -11.83 -5.60
N ARG A 36 -1.45 -10.95 -5.15
CA ARG A 36 -2.09 -11.04 -3.83
C ARG A 36 -3.59 -10.67 -3.86
N PRO A 37 -4.45 -11.35 -4.63
CA PRO A 37 -5.83 -10.92 -4.85
C PRO A 37 -6.65 -10.81 -3.55
N LYS A 38 -6.41 -11.70 -2.59
CA LYS A 38 -7.06 -11.70 -1.27
C LYS A 38 -6.75 -10.45 -0.42
N GLN A 39 -5.64 -9.76 -0.69
CA GLN A 39 -5.29 -8.48 -0.02
C GLN A 39 -6.03 -7.28 -0.65
N TYR A 40 -6.69 -7.48 -1.79
CA TYR A 40 -7.49 -6.48 -2.49
C TYR A 40 -8.95 -6.95 -2.62
N PRO A 41 -9.65 -7.16 -1.49
CA PRO A 41 -10.97 -7.80 -1.48
C PRO A 41 -12.03 -7.01 -2.24
N LYS A 42 -11.88 -5.69 -2.38
CA LYS A 42 -12.78 -4.87 -3.19
C LYS A 42 -12.61 -5.17 -4.68
N THR A 43 -11.37 -5.15 -5.18
CA THR A 43 -11.06 -5.48 -6.58
C THR A 43 -11.44 -6.92 -6.90
N LEU A 44 -11.18 -7.85 -5.97
CA LEU A 44 -11.58 -9.25 -6.12
C LEU A 44 -13.10 -9.40 -6.27
N ARG A 45 -13.89 -8.73 -5.42
CA ARG A 45 -15.36 -8.75 -5.55
C ARG A 45 -15.86 -8.18 -6.88
N GLN A 46 -15.25 -7.09 -7.35
CA GLN A 46 -15.58 -6.53 -8.66
C GLN A 46 -15.23 -7.49 -9.80
N ALA A 47 -14.15 -8.25 -9.68
CA ALA A 47 -13.77 -9.26 -10.66
C ALA A 47 -14.76 -10.43 -10.70
N VAL A 48 -15.21 -10.88 -9.53
CA VAL A 48 -16.24 -11.95 -9.41
C VAL A 48 -17.51 -11.57 -10.17
N GLN A 49 -17.97 -10.33 -9.98
CA GLN A 49 -19.15 -9.82 -10.67
C GLN A 49 -18.92 -9.59 -12.17
N ALA A 50 -17.79 -8.97 -12.55
CA ALA A 50 -17.52 -8.62 -13.94
C ALA A 50 -17.27 -9.83 -14.85
N PHE A 51 -16.81 -10.94 -14.29
CA PHE A 51 -16.42 -12.13 -15.04
C PHE A 51 -17.27 -13.37 -14.72
N ASP A 52 -18.35 -13.19 -13.96
CA ASP A 52 -19.26 -14.25 -13.53
C ASP A 52 -18.53 -15.46 -12.93
N LEU A 53 -17.71 -15.20 -11.91
CA LEU A 53 -16.83 -16.21 -11.33
C LEU A 53 -17.53 -17.01 -10.24
N ASP A 54 -17.30 -18.32 -10.24
CA ASP A 54 -17.76 -19.21 -9.17
C ASP A 54 -17.05 -18.89 -7.85
N GLU A 55 -17.81 -18.44 -6.85
CA GLU A 55 -17.32 -18.10 -5.51
C GLU A 55 -16.60 -19.28 -4.82
N LYS A 56 -16.98 -20.53 -5.13
CA LYS A 56 -16.34 -21.72 -4.55
C LYS A 56 -14.86 -21.80 -4.93
N LYS A 57 -14.50 -21.33 -6.11
CA LYS A 57 -13.11 -21.31 -6.62
C LYS A 57 -12.24 -20.23 -5.97
N LEU A 58 -12.82 -19.28 -5.24
CA LEU A 58 -12.07 -18.22 -4.54
C LEU A 58 -11.29 -18.74 -3.33
N THR A 59 -11.50 -20.00 -2.95
CA THR A 59 -10.69 -20.69 -1.93
C THR A 59 -9.36 -21.20 -2.51
N ASP A 60 -9.27 -21.42 -3.82
CA ASP A 60 -8.08 -21.92 -4.53
C ASP A 60 -7.08 -20.79 -4.86
N ASP A 61 -5.89 -20.85 -4.25
CA ASP A 61 -4.83 -19.86 -4.46
C ASP A 61 -4.23 -19.90 -5.87
N ASN A 62 -4.21 -21.04 -6.54
CA ASN A 62 -3.69 -21.16 -7.92
C ASN A 62 -4.66 -20.55 -8.92
N TYR A 63 -5.96 -20.79 -8.73
CA TYR A 63 -7.00 -20.12 -9.50
C TYR A 63 -6.90 -18.60 -9.35
N LEU A 64 -6.79 -18.09 -8.13
CA LEU A 64 -6.68 -16.66 -7.87
C LEU A 64 -5.45 -15.99 -8.51
N LYS A 65 -4.29 -16.68 -8.57
CA LYS A 65 -3.09 -16.14 -9.23
C LYS A 65 -3.26 -15.95 -10.74
N THR A 66 -4.13 -16.73 -11.36
CA THR A 66 -4.40 -16.69 -12.81
C THR A 66 -5.64 -15.89 -13.17
N LEU A 67 -6.39 -15.42 -12.16
CA LEU A 67 -7.68 -14.76 -12.30
C LEU A 67 -7.72 -13.63 -13.34
N TYR A 68 -6.64 -12.84 -13.39
CA TYR A 68 -6.53 -11.65 -14.22
C TYR A 68 -5.74 -11.88 -15.52
N LYS A 69 -5.27 -13.12 -15.79
CA LYS A 69 -4.51 -13.42 -17.01
C LYS A 69 -5.39 -13.20 -18.24
N GLY A 70 -4.94 -12.38 -19.18
CA GLY A 70 -5.72 -11.99 -20.37
C GLY A 70 -6.80 -10.92 -20.08
N ARG A 71 -6.82 -10.34 -18.88
CA ARG A 71 -7.78 -9.33 -18.41
C ARG A 71 -7.07 -8.09 -17.85
N GLU A 72 -5.84 -7.85 -18.31
CA GLU A 72 -4.95 -6.80 -17.81
C GLU A 72 -5.54 -5.40 -18.05
N ALA A 73 -6.18 -5.18 -19.21
CA ALA A 73 -6.84 -3.91 -19.52
C ALA A 73 -7.96 -3.58 -18.53
N TRP A 74 -8.81 -4.56 -18.20
CA TRP A 74 -9.85 -4.42 -17.19
C TRP A 74 -9.24 -4.11 -15.82
N LEU A 75 -8.20 -4.85 -15.42
CA LEU A 75 -7.56 -4.65 -14.11
C LEU A 75 -6.95 -3.23 -14.01
N HIS A 76 -6.26 -2.77 -15.06
CA HIS A 76 -5.70 -1.43 -15.11
C HIS A 76 -6.78 -0.34 -15.01
N GLN A 77 -7.90 -0.51 -15.70
CA GLN A 77 -9.03 0.43 -15.63
C GLN A 77 -9.63 0.46 -14.22
N THR A 78 -9.94 -0.71 -13.65
CA THR A 78 -10.49 -0.83 -12.29
C THR A 78 -9.58 -0.20 -11.25
N ILE A 79 -8.26 -0.38 -11.38
CA ILE A 79 -7.27 0.25 -10.49
C ILE A 79 -7.28 1.78 -10.64
N ARG A 80 -7.32 2.32 -11.86
CA ARG A 80 -7.42 3.78 -12.09
C ARG A 80 -8.69 4.36 -11.48
N GLU A 81 -9.82 3.72 -11.72
CA GLU A 81 -11.10 4.17 -11.19
C GLU A 81 -11.15 4.09 -9.66
N THR A 82 -10.56 3.06 -9.07
CA THR A 82 -10.52 2.93 -7.61
C THR A 82 -9.52 3.89 -6.99
N ALA A 83 -8.38 4.14 -7.64
CA ALA A 83 -7.40 5.16 -7.23
C ALA A 83 -8.00 6.57 -7.20
N ARG A 84 -8.88 6.89 -8.16
CA ARG A 84 -9.64 8.15 -8.15
C ARG A 84 -10.63 8.27 -6.99
N LYS A 85 -11.01 7.16 -6.35
CA LYS A 85 -12.13 7.10 -5.40
C LYS A 85 -11.74 6.77 -3.95
N GLN A 86 -10.62 6.07 -3.66
CA GLN A 86 -10.49 5.38 -2.36
C GLN A 86 -9.09 5.07 -1.79
N GLN A 87 -9.13 4.68 -0.50
CA GLN A 87 -8.03 4.44 0.45
C GLN A 87 -7.02 3.33 0.15
N GLY A 88 -7.32 2.36 -0.71
CA GLY A 88 -6.45 1.20 -0.95
C GLY A 88 -5.41 1.40 -2.07
N PHE A 89 -5.52 2.49 -2.83
CA PHE A 89 -4.73 2.73 -4.04
C PHE A 89 -3.86 3.98 -3.94
N TYR A 90 -3.66 4.50 -2.73
CA TYR A 90 -2.87 5.71 -2.53
C TYR A 90 -1.43 5.59 -3.03
N HIS A 91 -0.83 4.39 -3.09
CA HIS A 91 0.50 4.26 -3.71
C HIS A 91 0.52 4.70 -5.18
N VAL A 92 -0.62 4.67 -5.88
CA VAL A 92 -0.74 5.16 -7.25
C VAL A 92 -0.53 6.68 -7.26
N ALA A 93 0.32 7.17 -8.17
CA ALA A 93 0.68 8.59 -8.28
C ALA A 93 1.38 9.21 -7.05
N GLY A 94 1.72 8.39 -6.05
CA GLY A 94 2.54 8.79 -4.91
C GLY A 94 1.75 9.35 -3.73
N HIS A 95 0.43 9.17 -3.71
CA HIS A 95 -0.41 9.56 -2.58
C HIS A 95 -0.13 8.77 -1.30
N ALA A 96 0.59 7.65 -1.40
CA ALA A 96 1.19 6.96 -0.27
C ALA A 96 2.60 6.45 -0.59
N ILE A 97 3.44 6.46 0.44
CA ILE A 97 4.80 5.93 0.43
C ILE A 97 5.01 5.16 1.72
N ASP A 98 5.43 3.91 1.61
CA ASP A 98 5.78 3.13 2.78
C ASP A 98 7.21 3.47 3.24
N VAL A 99 7.35 3.68 4.54
CA VAL A 99 8.62 3.95 5.20
C VAL A 99 8.88 2.83 6.19
N SER A 100 9.95 2.07 5.96
CA SER A 100 10.43 1.12 6.94
C SER A 100 10.94 1.86 8.16
N VAL A 101 10.45 1.47 9.34
CA VAL A 101 10.88 2.00 10.65
C VAL A 101 11.37 0.88 11.57
N ARG A 102 11.65 -0.30 11.02
CA ARG A 102 12.03 -1.51 11.79
C ARG A 102 13.26 -1.30 12.68
N ARG A 103 14.19 -0.44 12.24
CA ARG A 103 15.46 -0.18 12.94
C ARG A 103 15.40 1.02 13.89
N LEU A 104 14.28 1.75 13.93
CA LEU A 104 14.11 2.87 14.84
C LEU A 104 13.69 2.41 16.24
N SER A 105 14.19 3.09 17.26
CA SER A 105 13.67 2.99 18.62
C SER A 105 12.23 3.53 18.71
N LEU A 106 11.51 3.18 19.78
CA LEU A 106 10.15 3.71 20.00
C LEU A 106 10.13 5.25 20.06
N GLU A 107 11.13 5.85 20.71
CA GLU A 107 11.25 7.30 20.79
C GLU A 107 11.48 7.92 19.40
N GLN A 108 12.38 7.36 18.60
CA GLN A 108 12.64 7.81 17.23
C GLN A 108 11.40 7.68 16.35
N LYS A 109 10.65 6.56 16.47
CA LYS A 109 9.36 6.38 15.77
C LYS A 109 8.37 7.49 16.11
N ARG A 110 8.22 7.82 17.40
CA ARG A 110 7.30 8.88 17.86
C ARG A 110 7.73 10.26 17.36
N ARG A 111 9.04 10.56 17.37
CA ARG A 111 9.57 11.82 16.82
C ARG A 111 9.33 11.92 15.31
N LEU A 112 9.67 10.87 14.55
CA LEU A 112 9.41 10.80 13.11
C LEU A 112 7.92 10.94 12.79
N GLN A 113 7.04 10.26 13.55
CA GLN A 113 5.59 10.38 13.38
C GLN A 113 5.11 11.84 13.52
N LYS A 114 5.57 12.53 14.57
CA LYS A 114 5.20 13.94 14.81
C LYS A 114 5.70 14.86 13.69
N GLU A 115 6.94 14.68 13.24
CA GLU A 115 7.52 15.50 12.17
C GLU A 115 6.79 15.29 10.84
N LEU A 116 6.49 14.04 10.48
CA LEU A 116 5.68 13.74 9.29
C LEU A 116 4.26 14.33 9.41
N ALA A 117 3.62 14.24 10.56
CA ALA A 117 2.30 14.84 10.78
C ALA A 117 2.34 16.38 10.68
N ALA A 118 3.36 17.03 11.22
CA ALA A 118 3.55 18.48 11.13
C ALA A 118 3.74 18.95 9.67
N GLU A 119 4.33 18.09 8.83
CA GLU A 119 4.51 18.33 7.40
C GLU A 119 3.25 18.05 6.57
N GLY A 120 2.14 17.68 7.23
CA GLY A 120 0.83 17.46 6.62
C GLY A 120 0.60 16.03 6.12
N TYR A 121 1.46 15.07 6.48
CA TYR A 121 1.23 13.67 6.12
C TYR A 121 0.27 12.99 7.08
N SER A 122 -0.64 12.17 6.54
CA SER A 122 -1.44 11.22 7.32
C SER A 122 -0.68 9.90 7.42
N LEU A 123 -0.74 9.22 8.57
CA LEU A 123 0.08 8.03 8.83
C LEU A 123 -0.78 6.85 9.24
N ILE A 124 -0.65 5.73 8.53
CA ILE A 124 -1.18 4.44 8.97
C ILE A 124 -0.03 3.58 9.48
N MET A 125 -0.13 3.14 10.73
CA MET A 125 0.85 2.27 11.36
C MET A 125 0.65 0.83 10.87
N GLU A 126 1.70 0.23 10.33
CA GLU A 126 1.62 -1.10 9.74
C GLU A 126 2.67 -2.05 10.33
N ARG A 127 2.26 -3.32 10.47
CA ARG A 127 3.16 -4.44 10.73
C ARG A 127 3.19 -5.38 9.54
N VAL A 128 4.32 -5.41 8.84
CA VAL A 128 4.59 -6.32 7.74
C VAL A 128 5.40 -7.53 8.23
N ARG A 129 4.96 -8.74 7.89
CA ARG A 129 5.68 -10.00 8.13
C ARG A 129 5.57 -10.88 6.89
N GLY A 130 6.67 -11.02 6.15
CA GLY A 130 6.67 -11.71 4.86
C GLY A 130 5.68 -11.05 3.90
N MET A 131 4.72 -11.81 3.38
CA MET A 131 3.69 -11.29 2.49
C MET A 131 2.48 -10.71 3.22
N GLN A 132 2.39 -10.83 4.55
CA GLN A 132 1.23 -10.38 5.32
C GLN A 132 1.44 -8.98 5.87
N ALA A 133 0.40 -8.16 5.75
CA ALA A 133 0.32 -6.79 6.25
C ALA A 133 -0.82 -6.69 7.27
N LYS A 134 -0.54 -6.10 8.44
CA LYS A 134 -1.58 -5.70 9.40
C LYS A 134 -1.52 -4.19 9.61
N TYR A 135 -2.57 -3.50 9.17
CA TYR A 135 -2.75 -2.06 9.29
C TYR A 135 -3.32 -1.67 10.67
N TYR A 136 -3.22 -0.38 11.00
CA TYR A 136 -3.73 0.23 12.24
C TYR A 136 -3.21 -0.42 13.52
N VAL A 137 -1.95 -0.86 13.53
CA VAL A 137 -1.30 -1.37 14.74
C VAL A 137 -0.80 -0.21 15.62
N SER A 138 -0.47 -0.48 16.88
CA SER A 138 0.19 0.54 17.72
C SER A 138 1.60 0.86 17.19
N ILE A 139 2.10 2.06 17.47
CA ILE A 139 3.43 2.52 17.02
C ILE A 139 4.57 1.64 17.54
N GLU A 140 4.39 1.04 18.72
CA GLU A 140 5.32 0.07 19.32
C GLU A 140 5.46 -1.17 18.43
N ARG A 141 4.36 -1.62 17.82
CA ARG A 141 4.31 -2.83 17.00
C ARG A 141 4.60 -2.58 15.52
N ALA A 142 4.53 -1.33 15.08
CA ALA A 142 4.74 -0.94 13.70
C ALA A 142 6.21 -1.16 13.28
N ASN A 143 6.39 -1.72 12.08
CA ASN A 143 7.69 -1.77 11.41
C ASN A 143 7.69 -1.05 10.07
N VAL A 144 6.51 -0.61 9.61
CA VAL A 144 6.31 0.24 8.45
C VAL A 144 5.34 1.36 8.84
N PHE A 145 5.64 2.58 8.41
CA PHE A 145 4.69 3.68 8.38
C PHE A 145 4.20 3.82 6.93
N HIS A 146 2.90 3.67 6.73
CA HIS A 146 2.27 3.94 5.45
C HIS A 146 1.90 5.44 5.43
N VAL A 147 2.75 6.22 4.78
CA VAL A 147 2.72 7.70 4.80
C VAL A 147 1.89 8.18 3.63
N GLN A 148 0.78 8.86 3.90
CA GLN A 148 -0.14 9.39 2.90
C GLN A 148 0.05 10.89 2.76
N SER A 149 0.16 11.37 1.52
CA SER A 149 0.05 12.80 1.22
C SER A 149 -1.31 13.29 1.69
N GLY A 150 -1.36 14.31 2.54
CA GLY A 150 -2.63 14.94 2.90
C GLY A 150 -3.37 15.36 1.64
N THR A 151 -4.58 14.86 1.43
CA THR A 151 -5.49 15.41 0.45
C THR A 151 -5.90 16.79 0.97
N ARG A 152 -5.20 17.83 0.51
CA ARG A 152 -5.76 19.19 0.50
C ARG A 152 -6.49 19.39 -0.81
#